data_AF-A0A4R5U915-F1
#
_entry.id   AF-A0A4R5U915-F1
#
_cell.length_a   1.000
_cell.length_b   1.000
_cell.length_c   1.000
_cell.angle_alpha   90.00
_cell.angle_beta   90.00
_cell.angle_gamma   90.00
#
_symmetry.space_group_name_H-M   'P 1'
#
loop_
_entity.id
_entity.type
_entity.pdbx_description
1 polymer ?
#
loop_
_entity_poly.entity_id
_entity_poly.type
_entity_poly.pdbx_seq_one_letter_code
_entity_poly.pdbx_strand_id
1 'polypeptide(L)'
;METRTFTVYREAVCSADDQLGPLELTCVLPVDATLEQLVDAVRGAGFLQFSSTHRAITGRVGDAAVVCVHATCFSTRATYRIEPRTPLAVCMPSGTLTFAWSQAD
;
A
#
# COMPACT_ATOMS: atom_id res chain seq x y z
N MET A 1 -8.82 11.41 20.63
CA MET A 1 -8.74 10.40 19.55
C MET A 1 -7.29 9.98 19.46
N GLU A 2 -6.99 8.73 19.76
CA GLU A 2 -5.62 8.21 19.69
C GLU A 2 -5.28 7.91 18.24
N THR A 3 -4.23 8.56 17.74
CA THR A 3 -3.71 8.33 16.39
C THR A 3 -2.42 7.52 16.46
N ARG A 4 -2.19 6.71 15.45
CA ARG A 4 -0.99 5.91 15.29
C ARG A 4 -0.37 6.22 13.93
N THR A 5 0.96 6.23 13.93
CA THR A 5 1.74 6.40 12.72
C THR A 5 1.96 5.05 12.07
N PHE A 6 1.65 4.97 10.78
CA PHE A 6 1.85 3.80 9.93
C PHE A 6 2.84 4.16 8.84
N THR A 7 3.77 3.26 8.58
CA THR A 7 4.80 3.44 7.56
C THR A 7 4.54 2.53 6.39
N VAL A 8 4.46 3.12 5.21
CA VAL A 8 4.17 2.43 3.95
C VAL A 8 5.41 2.48 3.07
N TYR A 9 5.98 1.34 2.78
CA TYR A 9 7.11 1.20 1.86
C TYR A 9 6.62 0.80 0.47
N ARG A 10 7.31 1.26 -0.58
CA ARG A 10 7.11 0.77 -1.95
C ARG A 10 8.42 0.31 -2.56
N GLU A 11 8.36 -0.73 -3.38
CA GLU A 11 9.49 -1.21 -4.17
C GLU A 11 9.66 -0.39 -5.45
N ALA A 12 10.91 -0.07 -5.79
CA ALA A 12 11.24 0.64 -7.03
C ALA A 12 10.98 -0.25 -8.26
N VAL A 13 10.36 0.31 -9.30
CA VAL A 13 10.02 -0.41 -10.55
C VAL A 13 11.26 -0.76 -11.38
N CYS A 14 12.27 0.11 -11.37
CA CYS A 14 13.52 -0.02 -12.12
C CYS A 14 14.62 0.82 -11.44
N SER A 15 15.90 0.48 -11.66
CA SER A 15 17.06 1.29 -11.20
C SER A 15 17.04 2.75 -11.68
N ALA A 16 16.19 3.11 -12.64
CA ALA A 16 16.01 4.48 -13.14
C ALA A 16 14.97 5.30 -12.34
N ASP A 17 14.09 4.65 -11.57
CA ASP A 17 13.04 5.29 -10.76
C ASP A 17 13.48 5.57 -9.30
N ASP A 18 14.71 5.17 -8.93
CA ASP A 18 15.33 5.45 -7.62
C ASP A 18 15.46 6.96 -7.32
N GLN A 19 15.22 7.82 -8.32
CA GLN A 19 15.32 9.28 -8.24
C GLN A 19 13.99 10.03 -8.07
N LEU A 20 12.83 9.34 -8.07
CA LEU A 20 11.53 10.01 -8.26
C LEU A 20 10.71 10.28 -6.99
N GLY A 21 11.19 9.91 -5.81
CA GLY A 21 10.56 10.29 -4.54
C GLY A 21 10.83 9.29 -3.42
N PRO A 22 10.46 9.64 -2.18
CA PRO A 22 10.69 8.75 -1.04
C PRO A 22 10.00 7.40 -1.29
N LEU A 23 10.72 6.31 -1.02
CA LEU A 23 10.18 4.94 -1.04
C LEU A 23 9.33 4.65 0.20
N GLU A 24 9.15 5.65 1.05
CA GLU A 24 8.43 5.62 2.31
C GLU A 24 7.34 6.70 2.31
N LEU A 25 6.13 6.32 2.71
CA LEU A 25 5.02 7.21 3.01
C LEU A 25 4.61 6.99 4.46
N THR A 26 4.55 8.07 5.23
CA THR A 26 4.05 8.03 6.59
C THR A 26 2.58 8.46 6.60
N CYS A 27 1.70 7.59 7.09
CA CYS A 27 0.27 7.85 7.27
C CYS A 27 -0.06 7.93 8.76
N VAL A 28 -0.64 9.04 9.21
CA VAL A 28 -1.15 9.17 10.57
C VAL A 28 -2.65 8.93 10.54
N LEU A 29 -3.09 7.82 11.12
CA LEU A 29 -4.49 7.38 11.11
C LEU A 29 -4.94 7.07 12.55
N PRO A 30 -6.26 7.08 12.83
CA PRO A 30 -6.77 6.66 14.14
C PRO A 30 -6.36 5.21 14.44
N VAL A 31 -6.19 4.86 15.71
CA VAL A 31 -5.81 3.49 16.12
C VAL A 31 -6.84 2.43 15.68
N ASP A 32 -8.12 2.81 15.67
CA ASP A 32 -9.24 2.01 15.15
C ASP A 32 -9.43 2.14 13.63
N ALA A 33 -8.47 2.74 12.92
CA ALA A 33 -8.52 2.78 11.47
C ALA A 33 -8.50 1.38 10.87
N THR A 34 -9.11 1.26 9.70
CA THR A 34 -9.26 0.02 8.95
C THR A 34 -8.28 -0.04 7.80
N LEU A 35 -8.06 -1.24 7.26
CA LEU A 35 -7.22 -1.43 6.07
C LEU A 35 -7.69 -0.57 4.89
N GLU A 36 -9.00 -0.46 4.69
CA GLU A 36 -9.59 0.39 3.64
C GLU A 36 -9.16 1.85 3.76
N GLN A 37 -9.21 2.42 4.98
CA GLN A 37 -8.83 3.82 5.19
C GLN A 37 -7.34 4.08 4.93
N LEU A 38 -6.47 3.13 5.29
CA LEU A 38 -5.05 3.23 4.97
C LEU A 38 -4.81 3.16 3.46
N VAL A 39 -5.45 2.21 2.78
CA VAL A 39 -5.31 2.06 1.33
C VAL A 39 -5.87 3.26 0.58
N ASP A 40 -6.96 3.84 1.06
CA ASP A 40 -7.52 5.07 0.51
C ASP A 40 -6.56 6.26 0.69
N ALA A 41 -5.96 6.42 1.89
CA ALA A 41 -4.95 7.45 2.13
C ALA A 41 -3.73 7.30 1.22
N VAL A 42 -3.23 6.07 1.03
CA VAL A 42 -2.11 5.76 0.13
C VAL A 42 -2.47 6.08 -1.33
N ARG A 43 -3.70 5.74 -1.76
CA ARG A 43 -4.19 6.03 -3.12
C ARG A 43 -4.39 7.52 -3.34
N GLY A 44 -4.97 8.22 -2.38
CA GLY A 44 -5.18 9.67 -2.41
C GLY A 44 -3.88 10.48 -2.40
N ALA A 45 -2.82 9.95 -1.77
CA ALA A 45 -1.49 10.54 -1.80
C ALA A 45 -0.76 10.38 -3.15
N GLY A 46 -1.28 9.57 -4.09
CA GLY A 46 -0.61 9.30 -5.36
C GLY A 46 0.74 8.58 -5.22
N PHE A 47 0.96 7.91 -4.09
CA PHE A 47 2.24 7.28 -3.75
C PHE A 47 2.55 6.04 -4.61
N LEU A 48 1.50 5.32 -5.02
CA LEU A 48 1.63 4.13 -5.88
C LEU A 48 1.81 4.57 -7.33
N GLN A 49 3.01 4.34 -7.86
CA GLN A 49 3.32 4.59 -9.26
C GLN A 49 3.30 3.29 -10.03
N PHE A 50 2.70 3.32 -11.21
CA PHE A 50 2.53 2.17 -12.08
C PHE A 50 3.14 2.47 -13.44
N SER A 51 3.64 1.44 -14.11
CA SER A 51 4.20 1.55 -15.46
C SER A 51 3.40 0.68 -16.45
N SER A 52 3.66 0.86 -17.75
CA SER A 52 2.98 0.08 -18.79
C SER A 52 3.19 -1.44 -18.63
N THR A 53 4.33 -1.85 -18.08
CA THR A 53 4.66 -3.26 -17.77
C THR A 53 4.25 -3.69 -16.36
N HIS A 54 4.18 -2.76 -15.41
CA HIS A 54 3.84 -3.04 -14.01
C HIS A 54 2.52 -2.36 -13.63
N ARG A 55 1.42 -3.08 -13.89
CA ARG A 55 0.04 -2.58 -13.68
C ARG A 55 -0.61 -3.06 -12.38
N ALA A 56 0.11 -3.82 -11.56
CA ALA A 56 -0.41 -4.35 -10.30
C ALA A 56 0.69 -4.36 -9.25
N ILE A 57 0.40 -3.85 -8.05
CA ILE A 57 1.31 -3.83 -6.92
C ILE A 57 0.62 -4.45 -5.70
N THR A 58 1.33 -5.31 -4.98
CA THR A 58 0.78 -6.05 -3.84
C THR A 58 1.31 -5.48 -2.54
N GLY A 59 0.42 -5.00 -1.68
CA GLY A 59 0.71 -4.59 -0.31
C GLY A 59 0.77 -5.82 0.60
N ARG A 60 1.91 -5.99 1.25
CA ARG A 60 2.23 -7.08 2.18
C ARG A 60 2.54 -6.52 3.56
N VAL A 61 2.05 -7.20 4.58
CA VAL A 61 2.41 -6.95 5.97
C VAL A 61 3.27 -8.11 6.44
N GLY A 62 4.58 -7.87 6.58
CA GLY A 62 5.53 -8.96 6.72
C GLY A 62 5.46 -9.89 5.50
N ASP A 63 5.14 -11.16 5.73
CA ASP A 63 5.01 -12.15 4.64
C ASP A 63 3.59 -12.22 4.05
N ALA A 64 2.57 -11.70 4.74
CA ALA A 64 1.18 -11.84 4.34
C ALA A 64 0.75 -10.76 3.33
N ALA A 65 0.24 -11.16 2.16
CA ALA A 65 -0.36 -10.24 1.20
C ALA A 65 -1.77 -9.83 1.65
N VAL A 66 -1.99 -8.54 1.92
CA VAL A 66 -3.25 -8.02 2.49
C VAL A 66 -4.11 -7.30 1.45
N VAL A 67 -3.47 -6.66 0.46
CA VAL A 67 -4.15 -5.90 -0.59
C VAL A 67 -3.35 -5.95 -1.88
N CYS A 68 -4.02 -5.91 -3.02
CA CYS A 68 -3.42 -5.77 -4.34
C CYS A 68 -4.06 -4.59 -5.06
N VAL A 69 -3.27 -3.61 -5.48
CA VAL A 69 -3.76 -2.43 -6.19
C VAL A 69 -3.39 -2.55 -7.65
N HIS A 70 -4.39 -2.50 -8.52
CA HIS A 70 -4.26 -2.57 -9.96
C HIS A 70 -4.46 -1.18 -10.58
N ALA A 71 -3.52 -0.75 -11.42
CA ALA A 71 -3.71 0.42 -12.27
C ALA A 71 -4.44 0.06 -13.55
N THR A 72 -5.60 0.70 -13.72
CA THR A 72 -6.32 0.77 -14.99
C THR A 72 -6.10 2.15 -15.63
N CYS A 73 -6.52 2.30 -16.89
CA CYS A 73 -6.17 3.45 -17.72
C CYS A 73 -6.61 4.81 -17.15
N PHE A 74 -7.60 4.84 -16.24
CA PHE A 74 -8.15 6.06 -15.66
C PHE A 74 -8.37 5.98 -14.13
N SER A 75 -8.07 4.85 -13.50
CA SER A 75 -8.32 4.64 -12.07
C SER A 75 -7.48 3.51 -11.48
N THR A 76 -7.31 3.53 -10.15
CA THR A 76 -6.72 2.41 -9.41
C THR A 76 -7.83 1.58 -8.78
N ARG A 77 -7.72 0.25 -8.85
CA ARG A 77 -8.64 -0.69 -8.21
C ARG A 77 -7.90 -1.48 -7.14
N ALA A 78 -8.32 -1.35 -5.88
CA ALA A 78 -7.79 -2.16 -4.79
C ALA A 78 -8.62 -3.45 -4.63
N THR A 79 -7.94 -4.58 -4.61
CA THR A 79 -8.46 -5.92 -4.32
C THR A 79 -7.93 -6.33 -2.95
N TYR A 80 -8.80 -6.38 -1.96
CA TYR A 80 -8.43 -6.77 -0.60
C TYR A 80 -8.39 -8.30 -0.50
N ARG A 81 -7.31 -8.85 0.05
CA ARG A 81 -7.20 -10.29 0.35
C ARG A 81 -7.75 -10.63 1.74
N ILE A 82 -7.82 -9.64 2.62
CA ILE A 82 -8.46 -9.73 3.93
C ILE A 82 -9.70 -8.82 3.95
N GLU A 83 -10.49 -8.88 5.03
CA GLU A 83 -11.63 -7.98 5.15
C GLU A 83 -11.19 -6.50 5.19
N PRO A 84 -11.76 -5.62 4.35
CA PRO A 84 -11.36 -4.21 4.30
C PRO A 84 -11.65 -3.45 5.61
N ARG A 85 -12.61 -3.96 6.38
CA ARG A 85 -12.99 -3.46 7.71
C ARG A 85 -12.12 -4.00 8.84
N THR A 86 -11.13 -4.85 8.54
CA THR A 86 -10.19 -5.32 9.56
C THR A 86 -9.41 -4.13 10.12
N PRO A 87 -9.36 -3.98 11.46
CA PRO A 87 -8.59 -2.91 12.09
C PRO A 87 -7.09 -3.10 11.85
N LEU A 88 -6.38 -1.99 11.63
CA LEU A 88 -4.95 -1.98 11.33
C LEU A 88 -4.13 -2.58 12.48
N ALA A 89 -4.57 -2.43 13.73
CA ALA A 89 -3.92 -3.04 14.88
C ALA A 89 -3.85 -4.58 14.81
N VAL A 90 -4.84 -5.22 14.17
CA VAL A 90 -4.88 -6.68 13.97
C VAL A 90 -4.16 -7.09 12.69
N CYS A 91 -4.38 -6.35 11.60
CA CYS A 91 -3.77 -6.62 10.31
C CYS A 91 -2.24 -6.39 10.32
N MET A 92 -1.80 -5.30 10.95
CA MET A 92 -0.41 -4.83 10.98
C MET A 92 -0.03 -4.31 12.37
N PRO A 93 0.19 -5.20 13.36
CA PRO A 93 0.58 -4.80 14.71
C PRO A 93 1.90 -4.00 14.72
N SER A 94 2.78 -4.28 13.77
CA SER A 94 4.06 -3.59 13.55
C SER A 94 3.90 -2.15 13.03
N GLY A 95 2.77 -1.84 12.39
CA GLY A 95 2.52 -0.54 11.76
C GLY A 95 3.22 -0.33 10.42
N THR A 96 3.67 -1.40 9.76
CA THR A 96 4.42 -1.34 8.51
C THR A 96 3.70 -2.10 7.40
N LEU A 97 3.61 -1.48 6.22
CA LEU A 97 3.04 -2.07 5.01
C LEU A 97 4.03 -1.92 3.85
N THR A 98 4.41 -3.00 3.19
CA THR A 98 5.35 -2.98 2.08
C THR A 98 4.63 -3.34 0.78
N PHE A 99 4.64 -2.43 -0.18
CA PHE A 99 4.14 -2.66 -1.52
C PHE A 99 5.27 -3.17 -2.41
N ALA A 100 5.16 -4.42 -2.87
CA ALA A 100 6.13 -5.05 -3.76
C ALA A 100 5.46 -5.46 -5.07
N TRP A 101 6.24 -5.48 -6.15
CA TRP A 101 5.75 -5.94 -7.44
C TRP A 101 5.61 -7.46 -7.39
N SER A 102 4.39 -7.95 -7.51
CA SER A 102 4.20 -9.38 -7.76
C SER A 102 4.53 -9.60 -9.23
N GLN A 103 5.69 -10.20 -9.52
CA GLN A 103 5.93 -10.77 -10.84
C GLN A 103 4.82 -11.79 -11.08
N ALA A 104 3.87 -11.44 -11.94
CA ALA A 104 3.02 -12.44 -12.55
C ALA A 104 3.95 -13.24 -13.45
N ASP A 105 4.14 -14.51 -13.08
CA ASP A 105 4.70 -15.55 -13.95
C ASP A 105 4.03 -15.54 -15.33
#